data_AF-A0A2V8E958-F1
#
_entry.id   AF-A0A2V8E958-F1
#
_cell.length_a   1.000
_cell.length_b   1.000
_cell.length_c   1.000
_cell.angle_alpha   90.00
_cell.angle_beta   90.00
_cell.angle_gamma   90.00
#
_symmetry.space_group_name_H-M   'P 1'
#
loop_
_entity.id
_entity.type
_entity.pdbx_description
1 polymer ?
#
loop_
_entity_poly.entity_id
_entity_poly.type
_entity_poly.pdbx_seq_one_letter_code
_entity_poly.pdbx_strand_id
1 'polypeptide(L)'
;MVRVPATRTLENSLRRVGFVHVAGVDEVGRGCLAGPVVAAAVLLHPDRHIPGVCDSKLVPSVKREQLYERIVRGAVAWAVAAASIVAKVTRDRQMLELHGRDPRYGFDRHKGYATADHLEAVARFGYSDVHRRSFRPSTLFDTID
;
A
#
# COMPACT_ATOMS: atom_id res chain seq x y z
N MET A 1 -12.79 28.45 -14.65
CA MET A 1 -13.36 27.08 -14.69
C MET A 1 -12.25 26.09 -14.35
N VAL A 2 -12.30 25.45 -13.17
CA VAL A 2 -11.23 24.53 -12.73
C VAL A 2 -11.32 23.24 -13.54
N ARG A 3 -10.25 22.87 -14.27
CA ARG A 3 -10.15 21.57 -14.94
C ARG A 3 -10.19 20.48 -13.87
N VAL A 4 -11.23 19.65 -13.90
CA VAL A 4 -11.31 18.47 -13.04
C VAL A 4 -10.31 17.43 -13.56
N PRO A 5 -9.32 16.99 -12.76
CA PRO A 5 -8.38 15.97 -13.18
C PRO A 5 -9.08 14.63 -13.46
N ALA A 6 -8.55 13.86 -14.42
CA ALA A 6 -9.15 12.61 -14.91
C ALA A 6 -9.44 11.55 -13.82
N THR A 7 -8.76 11.61 -12.68
CA THR A 7 -8.96 10.71 -11.54
C THR A 7 -10.33 10.85 -10.86
N ARG A 8 -11.03 11.98 -11.03
CA ARG A 8 -12.38 12.17 -10.50
C ARG A 8 -13.48 11.78 -11.49
N THR A 9 -13.15 11.39 -12.72
CA THR A 9 -14.17 11.15 -13.75
C THR A 9 -15.10 10.01 -13.35
N LEU A 10 -14.58 8.90 -12.82
CA LEU A 10 -15.40 7.77 -12.36
C LEU A 10 -16.25 8.14 -11.13
N GLU A 11 -15.64 8.73 -10.10
CA GLU A 11 -16.37 9.11 -8.89
C GLU A 11 -17.45 10.17 -9.18
N ASN A 12 -17.18 11.11 -10.08
CA ASN A 12 -18.14 12.13 -10.49
C ASN A 12 -19.29 11.51 -11.30
N SER A 13 -19.01 10.53 -12.16
CA SER A 13 -20.06 9.79 -12.87
C SER A 13 -20.97 9.05 -11.90
N LEU A 14 -20.42 8.40 -10.87
CA LEU A 14 -21.20 7.73 -9.83
C LEU A 14 -22.06 8.74 -9.04
N ARG A 15 -21.51 9.90 -8.70
CA ARG A 15 -22.29 10.96 -8.02
C ARG A 15 -23.44 11.49 -8.88
N ARG A 16 -23.24 11.64 -10.20
CA ARG A 16 -24.28 12.09 -11.13
C ARG A 16 -25.46 11.13 -11.23
N VAL A 17 -25.25 9.83 -10.98
CA VAL A 17 -26.33 8.84 -10.97
C VAL A 17 -26.93 8.60 -9.57
N GLY A 18 -26.60 9.46 -8.60
CA GLY A 18 -27.26 9.49 -7.28
C GLY A 18 -26.44 8.92 -6.11
N PHE A 19 -25.22 8.39 -6.34
CA PHE A 19 -24.38 7.91 -5.24
C PHE A 19 -23.77 9.09 -4.48
N VAL A 20 -24.25 9.33 -3.26
CA VAL A 20 -23.77 10.41 -2.39
C VAL A 20 -22.37 10.10 -1.82
N HIS A 21 -22.14 8.84 -1.49
CA HIS A 21 -20.91 8.36 -0.86
C HIS A 21 -20.16 7.41 -1.82
N VAL A 22 -18.99 7.84 -2.28
CA VAL A 22 -18.13 7.03 -3.15
C VAL A 22 -16.79 6.85 -2.46
N ALA A 23 -16.37 5.59 -2.30
CA ALA A 23 -15.08 5.23 -1.73
C ALA A 23 -14.14 4.66 -2.79
N GLY A 24 -12.89 5.11 -2.77
CA GLY A 24 -11.78 4.46 -3.47
C GLY A 24 -11.16 3.41 -2.57
N VAL A 25 -10.84 2.25 -3.15
CA VAL A 25 -10.24 1.11 -2.43
C VAL A 25 -8.94 0.72 -3.14
N ASP A 26 -7.90 0.40 -2.37
CA ASP A 26 -6.65 -0.16 -2.89
C ASP A 26 -5.95 -1.02 -1.83
N GLU A 27 -5.07 -1.91 -2.28
CA GLU A 27 -4.29 -2.80 -1.42
C GLU A 27 -2.79 -2.77 -1.71
N VAL A 28 -1.99 -3.12 -0.70
CA VAL A 28 -0.55 -3.29 -0.82
C VAL A 28 -0.11 -4.58 -0.14
N GLY A 29 0.88 -5.25 -0.74
CA GLY A 29 1.53 -6.40 -0.14
C GLY A 29 0.96 -7.75 -0.56
N ARG A 30 0.08 -7.81 -1.56
CA ARG A 30 -0.46 -9.05 -2.13
C ARG A 30 0.66 -10.04 -2.51
N GLY A 31 1.71 -9.57 -3.19
CA GLY A 31 2.81 -10.41 -3.69
C GLY A 31 3.98 -10.63 -2.73
N CYS A 32 3.83 -10.28 -1.45
CA CYS A 32 4.91 -10.41 -0.48
C CYS A 32 4.90 -11.80 0.19
N LEU A 33 6.09 -12.35 0.40
CA LEU A 33 6.32 -13.61 1.11
C LEU A 33 6.07 -13.46 2.62
N ALA A 34 6.28 -12.26 3.17
CA ALA A 34 6.11 -11.97 4.59
C ALA A 34 5.33 -10.67 4.84
N GLY A 35 4.76 -10.59 6.04
CA GLY A 35 3.97 -9.47 6.54
C GLY A 35 2.53 -9.46 6.03
N PRO A 36 1.69 -8.54 6.48
CA PRO A 36 0.27 -8.49 6.12
C PRO A 36 0.03 -7.96 4.70
N VAL A 37 -1.15 -8.26 4.17
CA VAL A 37 -1.77 -7.47 3.10
C VAL A 37 -2.52 -6.34 3.81
N VAL A 38 -2.31 -5.11 3.37
CA VAL A 38 -3.01 -3.94 3.90
C VAL A 38 -3.90 -3.40 2.80
N ALA A 39 -5.20 -3.36 3.06
CA ALA A 39 -6.17 -2.66 2.22
C ALA A 39 -6.57 -1.35 2.90
N ALA A 40 -6.87 -0.35 2.09
CA ALA A 40 -7.45 0.90 2.55
C ALA A 40 -8.69 1.20 1.72
N ALA A 41 -9.72 1.71 2.38
CA ALA A 41 -10.88 2.29 1.74
C ALA A 41 -10.97 3.74 2.20
N VAL A 42 -11.14 4.65 1.25
CA VAL A 42 -11.22 6.07 1.56
C VAL A 42 -12.40 6.68 0.82
N LEU A 43 -13.29 7.34 1.57
CA LEU A 43 -14.51 7.97 1.07
C LEU A 43 -14.25 9.46 0.83
N LEU A 44 -14.76 10.04 -0.27
CA LEU A 44 -14.55 11.45 -0.64
C LEU A 44 -15.75 12.38 -0.44
N HIS A 45 -15.52 13.52 0.23
CA HIS A 45 -16.38 14.70 0.09
C HIS A 45 -16.15 15.35 -1.30
N PRO A 46 -17.21 15.63 -2.08
CA PRO A 46 -17.09 16.11 -3.47
C PRO A 46 -16.27 17.41 -3.61
N ASP A 47 -16.42 18.35 -2.68
CA ASP A 47 -15.82 19.69 -2.78
C ASP A 47 -14.36 19.80 -2.28
N ARG A 48 -13.80 18.74 -1.70
CA ARG A 48 -12.45 18.79 -1.12
C ARG A 48 -11.41 18.22 -2.09
N HIS A 49 -10.60 19.08 -2.70
CA HIS A 49 -9.51 18.68 -3.59
C HIS A 49 -8.15 18.75 -2.89
N ILE A 50 -7.34 17.69 -3.04
CA ILE A 50 -5.97 17.65 -2.52
C ILE A 50 -4.97 17.55 -3.66
N PRO A 51 -4.24 18.64 -3.94
CA PRO A 51 -3.20 18.64 -4.96
C PRO A 51 -2.11 17.61 -4.68
N GLY A 52 -1.70 16.89 -5.72
CA GLY A 52 -0.59 15.94 -5.69
C GLY A 52 -0.94 14.51 -5.26
N VAL A 53 -2.22 14.21 -5.03
CA VAL A 53 -2.71 12.83 -4.87
C VAL A 53 -2.71 12.15 -6.24
N CYS A 54 -1.74 11.27 -6.44
CA CYS A 54 -1.54 10.45 -7.63
C CYS A 54 -1.22 9.01 -7.19
N ASP A 55 -1.03 8.11 -8.15
CA ASP A 55 -0.55 6.74 -7.89
C ASP A 55 0.69 6.76 -6.97
N SER A 56 0.65 5.96 -5.90
CA SER A 56 1.69 5.96 -4.85
C SER A 56 3.09 5.61 -5.38
N LYS A 57 3.21 4.90 -6.51
CA LYS A 57 4.49 4.52 -7.14
C LYS A 57 5.20 5.70 -7.80
N LEU A 58 4.46 6.75 -8.15
CA LEU A 58 4.99 7.96 -8.79
C LEU A 58 5.38 9.04 -7.75
N VAL A 59 5.23 8.74 -6.45
CA VAL A 59 5.47 9.70 -5.37
C VAL A 59 6.66 9.25 -4.50
N PRO A 60 7.69 10.11 -4.32
CA PRO A 60 8.81 9.83 -3.41
C PRO A 60 8.35 9.53 -1.98
N SER A 61 9.09 8.71 -1.24
CA SER A 61 8.74 8.26 0.13
C SER A 61 8.41 9.42 1.07
N VAL A 62 9.25 10.45 1.12
CA VAL A 62 9.04 11.65 1.97
C VAL A 62 7.74 12.36 1.62
N LYS A 63 7.45 12.49 0.33
CA LYS A 63 6.22 13.14 -0.15
C LYS A 63 4.98 12.27 0.09
N ARG A 64 5.11 10.94 0.06
CA ARG A 64 4.04 10.01 0.46
C ARG A 64 3.68 10.15 1.92
N GLU A 65 4.65 10.30 2.80
CA GLU A 65 4.41 10.50 4.23
C GLU A 65 3.66 11.81 4.50
N GLN A 66 4.08 12.89 3.84
CA GLN A 66 3.38 14.18 3.92
C GLN A 66 1.95 14.10 3.38
N LEU A 67 1.75 13.38 2.27
CA LEU A 67 0.41 13.14 1.72
C LEU A 67 -0.42 12.28 2.67
N TYR A 68 0.15 11.24 3.29
CA TYR A 68 -0.52 10.41 4.28
C TYR A 68 -1.02 11.25 5.46
N GLU A 69 -0.18 12.09 6.05
CA GLU A 69 -0.58 12.96 7.16
C GLU A 69 -1.71 13.91 6.75
N ARG A 70 -1.62 14.50 5.56
CA ARG A 70 -2.70 15.35 5.02
C ARG A 70 -3.99 14.56 4.80
N ILE A 71 -3.86 13.33 4.28
CA ILE A 71 -4.96 12.39 4.03
C ILE A 71 -5.66 12.05 5.35
N VAL A 72 -4.92 11.55 6.34
CA VAL A 72 -5.48 11.11 7.62
C VAL A 72 -6.05 12.29 8.42
N ARG A 73 -5.34 13.42 8.52
CA ARG A 73 -5.81 14.60 9.29
C ARG A 73 -7.03 15.27 8.68
N GLY A 74 -7.19 15.22 7.36
CA GLY A 74 -8.31 15.86 6.68
C GLY A 74 -9.47 14.92 6.33
N ALA A 75 -9.43 13.64 6.74
CA ALA A 75 -10.47 12.65 6.47
C ALA A 75 -11.80 13.05 7.13
N VAL A 76 -12.78 13.55 6.35
CA VAL A 76 -13.94 12.81 5.81
C VAL A 76 -13.78 12.37 4.32
N ALA A 77 -12.59 12.51 3.69
CA ALA A 77 -12.54 12.74 2.22
C ALA A 77 -11.30 12.29 1.37
N TRP A 78 -11.14 11.08 0.74
CA TRP A 78 -10.05 10.81 -0.30
C TRP A 78 -10.26 9.67 -1.36
N ALA A 79 -9.60 9.79 -2.55
CA ALA A 79 -9.79 8.99 -3.79
C ALA A 79 -9.05 7.64 -3.80
N VAL A 80 -9.20 6.82 -4.86
CA VAL A 80 -8.46 5.55 -5.04
C VAL A 80 -6.94 5.73 -4.86
N ALA A 81 -6.37 6.79 -5.42
CA ALA A 81 -4.95 7.11 -5.24
C ALA A 81 -4.58 7.43 -3.78
N ALA A 82 -5.50 7.98 -2.98
CA ALA A 82 -5.26 8.16 -1.55
C ALA A 82 -5.39 6.84 -0.78
N ALA A 83 -6.30 5.94 -1.16
CA ALA A 83 -6.31 4.57 -0.65
C ALA A 83 -4.96 3.87 -0.91
N SER A 84 -4.38 4.07 -2.10
CA SER A 84 -3.05 3.54 -2.43
C SER A 84 -1.95 4.06 -1.48
N ILE A 85 -1.96 5.38 -1.20
CA ILE A 85 -0.98 6.00 -0.30
C ILE A 85 -1.19 5.52 1.13
N VAL A 86 -2.45 5.44 1.60
CA VAL A 86 -2.78 4.96 2.95
C VAL A 86 -2.35 3.51 3.14
N ALA A 87 -2.71 2.63 2.21
CA ALA A 87 -2.31 1.23 2.26
C ALA A 87 -0.78 1.09 2.22
N LYS A 88 -0.10 1.83 1.33
CA LYS A 88 1.36 1.77 1.18
C LYS A 88 2.11 2.24 2.41
N VAL A 89 1.77 3.43 2.93
CA VAL A 89 2.46 4.00 4.10
C VAL A 89 2.21 3.17 5.34
N THR A 90 0.96 2.73 5.56
CA THR A 90 0.62 1.86 6.70
C THR A 90 1.40 0.56 6.65
N ARG A 91 1.46 -0.10 5.48
CA ARG A 91 2.21 -1.34 5.34
C ARG A 91 3.72 -1.15 5.49
N ASP A 92 4.29 -0.11 4.92
CA ASP A 92 5.73 0.13 5.00
C ASP A 92 6.18 0.36 6.46
N ARG A 93 5.36 1.08 7.26
CA ARG A 93 5.56 1.24 8.71
C ARG A 93 5.50 -0.09 9.46
N GLN A 94 4.51 -0.94 9.17
CA GLN A 94 4.42 -2.28 9.76
C GLN A 94 5.63 -3.16 9.44
N MET A 95 6.13 -3.12 8.20
CA MET A 95 7.34 -3.90 7.85
C MET A 95 8.59 -3.39 8.57
N LEU A 96 8.68 -2.08 8.88
CA LEU A 96 9.76 -1.53 9.70
C LEU A 96 9.65 -1.98 11.16
N GLU A 97 8.44 -2.05 11.72
CA GLU A 97 8.23 -2.61 13.05
C GLU A 97 8.63 -4.09 13.09
N LEU A 98 8.23 -4.87 12.09
CA LEU A 98 8.66 -6.27 11.97
C LEU A 98 10.18 -6.41 11.87
N HIS A 99 10.84 -5.52 11.12
CA HIS A 99 12.30 -5.46 11.08
C HIS A 99 12.90 -5.17 12.45
N GLY A 100 12.34 -4.22 13.20
CA GLY A 100 12.80 -3.91 14.56
C GLY A 100 12.66 -5.09 15.53
N ARG A 101 11.68 -5.97 15.31
CA ARG A 101 11.46 -7.19 16.12
C ARG A 101 12.41 -8.33 15.72
N ASP A 102 12.68 -8.49 14.43
CA ASP A 102 13.67 -9.44 13.93
C ASP A 102 14.43 -8.89 12.71
N PRO A 103 15.60 -8.25 12.93
CA PRO A 103 16.37 -7.62 11.86
C PRO A 103 16.94 -8.61 10.85
N ARG A 104 17.06 -9.89 11.21
CA ARG A 104 17.73 -10.93 10.40
C ARG A 104 17.08 -11.13 9.03
N TYR A 105 15.80 -10.78 8.91
CA TYR A 105 15.03 -10.93 7.68
C TYR A 105 15.02 -9.69 6.78
N GLY A 106 15.70 -8.58 7.11
CA GLY A 106 15.89 -7.45 6.18
C GLY A 106 14.61 -6.71 5.73
N PHE A 107 13.52 -6.82 6.51
CA PHE A 107 12.21 -6.28 6.12
C PHE A 107 12.18 -4.76 5.88
N ASP A 108 13.12 -4.01 6.42
CA ASP A 108 13.28 -2.57 6.17
C ASP A 108 13.63 -2.26 4.70
N ARG A 109 14.34 -3.15 4.00
CA ARG A 109 14.79 -2.96 2.62
C ARG A 109 13.76 -3.45 1.61
N HIS A 110 13.40 -4.72 1.68
CA HIS A 110 12.53 -5.37 0.68
C HIS A 110 11.06 -5.47 1.10
N LYS A 111 10.67 -4.98 2.28
CA LYS A 111 9.26 -4.92 2.71
C LYS A 111 8.50 -6.25 2.60
N GLY A 112 9.21 -7.36 2.79
CA GLY A 112 8.67 -8.72 2.72
C GLY A 112 8.46 -9.29 1.31
N TYR A 113 8.84 -8.58 0.24
CA TYR A 113 8.91 -9.15 -1.10
C TYR A 113 9.98 -10.26 -1.17
N ALA A 114 9.78 -11.24 -2.05
CA ALA A 114 10.68 -12.37 -2.26
C ALA A 114 11.92 -11.97 -3.09
N THR A 115 12.72 -11.03 -2.58
CA THR A 115 14.00 -10.64 -3.16
C THR A 115 15.08 -11.65 -2.80
N ALA A 116 16.20 -11.69 -3.54
CA ALA A 116 17.33 -12.58 -3.25
C ALA A 116 17.75 -12.54 -1.77
N ASP A 117 17.98 -11.33 -1.22
CA ASP A 117 18.33 -11.12 0.19
C ASP A 117 17.32 -11.75 1.17
N HIS A 118 16.02 -11.72 0.84
CA HIS A 118 14.98 -12.27 1.70
C HIS A 118 14.96 -13.80 1.63
N LEU A 119 15.16 -14.36 0.44
CA LEU A 119 15.24 -15.81 0.24
C LEU A 119 16.46 -16.39 0.93
N GLU A 120 17.60 -15.69 0.88
CA GLU A 120 18.80 -16.07 1.61
C GLU A 120 18.57 -16.08 3.13
N ALA A 121 17.90 -15.05 3.67
CA ALA A 121 17.54 -15.02 5.07
C ALA A 121 16.60 -16.18 5.47
N VAL A 122 15.62 -16.49 4.63
CA VAL A 122 14.70 -17.64 4.86
C VAL A 122 15.45 -18.97 4.77
N ALA A 123 16.37 -19.13 3.82
CA ALA A 123 17.18 -20.34 3.70
C ALA A 123 18.08 -20.54 4.93
N ARG A 124 18.62 -19.45 5.50
CA ARG A 124 19.50 -19.48 6.65
C ARG A 124 18.78 -19.64 7.99
N PHE A 125 17.64 -18.99 8.17
CA PHE A 125 16.96 -18.89 9.46
C PHE A 125 15.61 -19.61 9.51
N GLY A 126 15.15 -20.16 8.39
CA GLY A 126 13.81 -20.71 8.24
C GLY A 126 12.72 -19.63 8.17
N TYR A 127 11.47 -20.07 8.03
CA TYR A 127 10.32 -19.19 8.11
C TYR A 127 10.06 -18.72 9.55
N SER A 128 9.79 -17.42 9.70
CA SER A 128 9.24 -16.83 10.93
C SER A 128 7.71 -16.89 10.95
N ASP A 129 7.11 -16.42 12.05
CA ASP A 129 5.66 -16.36 12.23
C ASP A 129 4.96 -15.37 11.27
N VAL A 130 5.69 -14.42 10.71
CA VAL A 130 5.12 -13.42 9.78
C VAL A 130 5.22 -13.83 8.32
N HIS A 131 5.80 -15.00 8.02
CA HIS A 131 5.88 -15.53 6.67
C HIS A 131 4.59 -16.26 6.28
N ARG A 132 4.14 -16.02 5.05
CA ARG A 132 2.93 -16.62 4.50
C ARG A 132 3.24 -17.99 3.91
N ARG A 133 3.10 -19.03 4.73
CA ARG A 133 3.41 -20.43 4.36
C ARG A 133 2.58 -20.97 3.18
N SER A 134 1.39 -20.41 2.95
CA SER A 134 0.53 -20.75 1.80
C SER A 134 0.95 -20.05 0.50
N PHE A 135 1.78 -19.02 0.58
CA PHE A 135 2.23 -18.28 -0.59
C PHE A 135 3.46 -18.97 -1.18
N ARG A 136 3.30 -19.52 -2.39
CA ARG A 136 4.36 -20.22 -3.11
C ARG A 136 4.74 -19.46 -4.39
N PRO A 137 5.69 -18.52 -4.36
CA PRO A 137 6.19 -17.90 -5.57
C PRO A 137 6.89 -18.96 -6.42
N SER A 138 6.60 -19.03 -7.72
CA SER A 138 7.25 -19.98 -8.63
C SER A 138 8.78 -19.90 -8.58
N THR A 139 9.33 -18.70 -8.45
CA THR A 139 10.78 -18.45 -8.32
C THR A 139 11.43 -18.96 -7.02
N LEU A 140 10.63 -19.45 -6.06
CA LEU A 140 11.11 -19.88 -4.74
C LEU A 140 11.26 -21.41 -4.64
N PHE A 141 10.63 -22.17 -5.55
CA PHE A 141 10.61 -23.63 -5.51
C PHE A 141 11.41 -24.29 -6.64
N ASP A 142 11.78 -23.56 -7.71
CA ASP A 142 12.66 -24.10 -8.77
C ASP A 142 14.14 -24.23 -8.33
N THR A 143 14.49 -23.86 -7.11
CA THR A 143 15.88 -23.92 -6.58
C THR A 143 16.04 -24.84 -5.37
N ILE A 144 14.97 -25.53 -4.95
CA ILE A 144 14.93 -26.34 -3.71
C ILE A 144 14.58 -27.81 -3.99
N ASP A 145 14.37 -28.20 -5.25
CA ASP A 145 14.26 -29.62 -5.67
C ASP A 145 15.55 -30.12 -6.32
#